data_AF-A0A0B7KSQ5-F1
#
_entry.id   AF-A0A0B7KSQ5-F1
#
_cell.length_a   1.000
_cell.length_b   1.000
_cell.length_c   1.000
_cell.angle_alpha   90.00
_cell.angle_beta   90.00
_cell.angle_gamma   90.00
#
_symmetry.space_group_name_H-M   'P 1'
#
loop_
_entity.id
_entity.type
_entity.pdbx_description
1 polymer ?
#
loop_
_entity_poly.entity_id
_entity_poly.type
_entity_poly.pdbx_seq_one_letter_code
_entity_poly.pdbx_strand_id
1 'polypeptide(L)'
;MGVHNYMGSIANHHPSDKRANFLRTQHYLLGTHEVPVATGTDGTGGCEHRALYYHELQNQTFDEQEWNENEYIDGHGLLHHILNNTTTSNKVTILNTSSFQDLSEYFKTQDDQTLQERIGKVVSQGGYKIEDGLPQPDWTAMNNKFNREAATYVTTRLSKLNIPSDAWGDTRTPDCPPAVEAAAQHTYVMGGERGTLVPKHYKLEPVTTKHMVIASMALGFTMGIGWLTAWTAIKQTTSSYRRIRWGILRNKYVIMIWGELAASAGFAILSILYLFGVIRPSLEFYFFIVTLWAFQVQFLLQIIVNRCAILITDRMFILRVKWGTALLITLINISVYCIWIPARLQISERYIHLNEIWDRCEKVIYLLVDAALNFLFMRIVRHDLVKLGLRKYNQLVRFNMFIIGFSLAMDVLIITMMSLDNTFVYLQFHPLAYIVKLKIEMSMANLIAKIAKAQERGAEFEYSGSSHNYADTMADSVALENRKHRNPDEEAHIA
;
A
#
# COMPACT_ATOMS: atom_id res chain seq x y z
N MET A 1 -40.24 4.31 -12.34
CA MET A 1 -40.80 5.53 -11.72
C MET A 1 -40.27 5.60 -10.32
N GLY A 2 -39.42 6.60 -10.04
CA GLY A 2 -38.66 6.73 -8.79
C GLY A 2 -39.56 7.03 -7.59
N VAL A 3 -39.22 6.45 -6.44
CA VAL A 3 -40.03 6.49 -5.21
C VAL A 3 -40.03 7.87 -4.55
N HIS A 4 -39.11 8.77 -4.91
CA HIS A 4 -39.01 10.13 -4.35
C HIS A 4 -38.58 11.15 -5.42
N ASN A 5 -39.20 12.34 -5.41
CA ASN A 5 -38.81 13.49 -6.24
C ASN A 5 -37.87 14.40 -5.43
N TYR A 6 -36.64 14.59 -5.90
CA TYR A 6 -35.62 15.35 -5.18
C TYR A 6 -35.68 16.84 -5.58
N MET A 7 -36.14 17.70 -4.68
CA MET A 7 -36.53 19.09 -5.02
C MET A 7 -35.40 20.12 -4.94
N GLY A 8 -34.33 19.83 -4.20
CA GLY A 8 -33.21 20.76 -4.02
C GLY A 8 -32.29 20.35 -2.88
N SER A 9 -31.10 20.95 -2.84
CA SER A 9 -30.10 20.73 -1.80
C SER A 9 -29.58 22.07 -1.24
N ILE A 10 -29.31 22.13 0.06
CA ILE A 10 -28.71 23.29 0.71
C ILE A 10 -27.40 22.86 1.36
N ALA A 11 -26.31 23.51 0.98
CA ALA A 11 -24.99 23.21 1.53
C ALA A 11 -24.62 24.22 2.62
N ASN A 12 -24.63 23.80 3.87
CA ASN A 12 -24.18 24.61 5.00
C ASN A 12 -22.80 24.15 5.50
N HIS A 13 -22.31 24.80 6.57
CA HIS A 13 -20.95 24.74 7.09
C HIS A 13 -19.93 25.55 6.29
N HIS A 14 -19.22 26.46 6.96
CA HIS A 14 -18.15 27.22 6.34
C HIS A 14 -17.06 26.31 5.75
N PRO A 15 -16.54 26.59 4.54
CA PRO A 15 -17.03 27.53 3.52
C PRO A 15 -18.22 26.91 2.75
N SER A 16 -19.42 27.46 2.95
CA SER A 16 -20.67 26.89 2.42
C SER A 16 -20.78 27.04 0.91
N ASP A 17 -20.20 28.09 0.35
CA ASP A 17 -20.03 28.36 -1.09
C ASP A 17 -19.27 27.23 -1.79
N LYS A 18 -18.13 26.80 -1.23
CA LYS A 18 -17.36 25.68 -1.79
C LYS A 18 -18.10 24.36 -1.66
N ARG A 19 -18.84 24.16 -0.57
CA ARG A 19 -19.67 22.95 -0.41
C ARG A 19 -20.80 22.92 -1.44
N ALA A 20 -21.40 24.07 -1.75
CA ALA A 20 -22.40 24.19 -2.80
C ALA A 20 -21.81 23.83 -4.17
N ASN A 21 -20.62 24.35 -4.52
CA ASN A 21 -19.92 24.02 -5.77
C ASN A 21 -19.57 22.53 -5.89
N PHE A 22 -19.11 21.93 -4.78
CA PHE A 22 -18.86 20.50 -4.72
C PHE A 22 -20.15 19.70 -4.95
N LEU A 23 -21.26 20.11 -4.31
CA LEU A 23 -22.55 19.43 -4.43
C LEU A 23 -23.15 19.55 -5.84
N ARG A 24 -23.01 20.71 -6.50
CA ARG A 24 -23.37 20.91 -7.91
C ARG A 24 -22.61 19.95 -8.82
N THR A 25 -21.31 19.78 -8.55
CA THR A 25 -20.48 18.84 -9.29
C THR A 25 -20.95 17.39 -9.10
N GLN A 26 -21.38 17.01 -7.90
CA GLN A 26 -21.99 15.69 -7.68
C GLN A 26 -23.29 15.53 -8.46
N HIS A 27 -24.16 16.53 -8.45
CA HIS A 27 -25.41 16.52 -9.23
C HIS A 27 -25.16 16.38 -10.72
N TYR A 28 -24.16 17.10 -11.26
CA TYR A 28 -23.74 16.99 -12.65
C TYR A 28 -23.26 15.57 -13.01
N LEU A 29 -22.35 15.00 -12.21
CA LEU A 29 -21.81 13.65 -12.45
C LEU A 29 -22.87 12.56 -12.34
N LEU A 30 -23.90 12.76 -11.52
CA LEU A 30 -25.03 11.85 -11.37
C LEU A 30 -26.13 12.06 -12.42
N GLY A 31 -25.98 13.05 -13.30
CA GLY A 31 -26.99 13.37 -14.32
C GLY A 31 -28.26 14.01 -13.76
N THR A 32 -28.18 14.65 -12.59
CA THR A 32 -29.29 15.32 -11.86
C THR A 32 -29.07 16.83 -11.77
N HIS A 33 -28.53 17.42 -12.83
CA HIS A 33 -28.09 18.82 -12.89
C HIS A 33 -29.25 19.82 -12.82
N GLU A 34 -30.48 19.36 -13.05
CA GLU A 34 -31.73 20.12 -12.90
C GLU A 34 -32.10 20.40 -11.44
N VAL A 35 -31.48 19.71 -10.49
CA VAL A 35 -31.75 19.90 -9.06
C VAL A 35 -31.05 21.17 -8.57
N PRO A 36 -31.79 22.15 -8.02
CA PRO A 36 -31.20 23.38 -7.53
C PRO A 36 -30.33 23.13 -6.28
N VAL A 37 -29.16 23.77 -6.24
CA VAL A 37 -28.23 23.75 -5.11
C VAL A 37 -28.01 25.16 -4.59
N ALA A 38 -28.36 25.37 -3.32
CA ALA A 38 -28.22 26.65 -2.64
C ALA A 38 -27.06 26.67 -1.65
N THR A 39 -26.51 27.87 -1.45
CA THR A 39 -25.48 28.13 -0.44
C THR A 39 -26.15 28.47 0.88
N GLY A 40 -25.95 27.61 1.88
CA GLY A 40 -26.50 27.78 3.22
C GLY A 40 -25.58 28.56 4.17
N THR A 41 -25.98 28.58 5.43
CA THR A 41 -25.29 29.27 6.53
C THR A 41 -23.95 28.63 6.92
N ASP A 42 -23.20 29.30 7.82
CA ASP A 42 -21.97 28.75 8.39
C ASP A 42 -22.18 27.51 9.29
N GLY A 43 -23.44 27.20 9.64
CA GLY A 43 -23.84 26.02 10.42
C GLY A 43 -23.45 26.05 11.91
N THR A 44 -22.78 27.09 12.39
CA THR A 44 -22.23 27.20 13.76
C THR A 44 -22.81 28.34 14.58
N GLY A 45 -23.74 29.13 14.02
CA GLY A 45 -24.28 30.31 14.66
C GLY A 45 -23.20 31.37 14.94
N GLY A 46 -22.17 31.44 14.10
CA GLY A 46 -21.04 32.34 14.26
C GLY A 46 -20.06 31.98 15.39
N CYS A 47 -20.23 30.84 16.07
CA CYS A 47 -19.45 30.50 17.26
C CYS A 47 -18.08 29.87 16.97
N GLU A 48 -17.84 29.28 15.79
CA GLU A 48 -16.57 28.62 15.49
C GLU A 48 -16.31 28.46 13.99
N HIS A 49 -15.18 28.99 13.50
CA HIS A 49 -14.68 28.64 12.17
C HIS A 49 -13.68 27.49 12.32
N ARG A 50 -14.14 26.25 12.09
CA ARG A 50 -13.25 25.09 12.01
C ARG A 50 -12.30 25.28 10.83
N ALA A 51 -10.98 25.13 11.06
CA ALA A 51 -10.02 25.11 9.97
C ALA A 51 -10.34 23.96 9.00
N LEU A 52 -10.43 24.27 7.71
CA LEU A 52 -10.67 23.26 6.68
C LEU A 52 -9.54 22.25 6.64
N TYR A 53 -9.89 20.99 6.72
CA TYR A 53 -8.91 19.93 6.56
C TYR A 53 -8.55 19.74 5.08
N TYR A 54 -7.33 19.26 4.83
CA TYR A 54 -6.78 19.07 3.47
C TYR A 54 -7.70 18.27 2.54
N HIS A 55 -8.49 17.36 3.09
CA HIS A 55 -9.34 16.43 2.33
C HIS A 55 -10.81 16.87 2.23
N GLU A 56 -11.20 18.01 2.80
CA GLU A 56 -12.59 18.49 2.76
C GLU A 56 -12.88 19.29 1.47
N LEU A 57 -12.24 20.45 1.29
CA LEU A 57 -12.56 21.39 0.20
C LEU A 57 -11.31 22.13 -0.33
N GLN A 58 -10.11 21.56 -0.19
CA GLN A 58 -8.89 22.13 -0.78
C GLN A 58 -8.68 21.76 -2.25
N ASN A 59 -9.36 20.71 -2.73
CA ASN A 59 -9.37 20.40 -4.15
C ASN A 59 -10.20 21.47 -4.88
N GLN A 60 -9.59 22.22 -5.79
CA GLN A 60 -10.25 23.29 -6.54
C GLN A 60 -10.64 22.88 -7.95
N THR A 61 -10.47 21.59 -8.34
CA THR A 61 -10.81 21.14 -9.70
C THR A 61 -12.28 21.40 -10.07
N PHE A 62 -13.16 21.50 -9.07
CA PHE A 62 -14.57 21.82 -9.26
C PHE A 62 -14.90 23.32 -9.18
N ASP A 63 -13.98 24.19 -8.76
CA ASP A 63 -14.30 25.62 -8.55
C ASP A 63 -14.54 26.37 -9.89
N GLU A 64 -13.90 25.94 -10.98
CA GLU A 64 -13.87 26.64 -12.28
C GLU A 64 -14.71 25.95 -13.39
N GLN A 65 -15.77 25.23 -13.01
CA GLN A 65 -16.60 24.48 -13.97
C GLN A 65 -17.79 25.31 -14.47
N GLU A 66 -18.11 25.21 -15.77
CA GLU A 66 -19.19 26.00 -16.43
C GLU A 66 -20.56 25.87 -15.72
N TRP A 67 -20.87 24.71 -15.14
CA TRP A 67 -22.13 24.50 -14.42
C TRP A 67 -22.21 25.20 -13.05
N ASN A 68 -21.10 25.77 -12.56
CA ASN A 68 -21.06 26.58 -11.35
C ASN A 68 -21.25 28.08 -11.61
N GLU A 69 -21.41 28.49 -12.88
CA GLU A 69 -21.73 29.89 -13.24
C GLU A 69 -23.21 30.26 -12.97
N ASN A 70 -24.06 29.27 -12.67
CA ASN A 70 -25.48 29.47 -12.37
C ASN A 70 -25.69 30.29 -11.09
N GLU A 71 -26.75 31.10 -11.09
CA GLU A 71 -27.09 32.08 -10.04
C GLU A 71 -27.10 31.45 -8.63
N TYR A 72 -26.39 32.09 -7.69
CA TYR A 72 -26.31 31.65 -6.30
C TYR A 72 -27.64 31.90 -5.60
N ILE A 73 -28.49 30.88 -5.53
CA ILE A 73 -29.65 30.89 -4.65
C ILE A 73 -29.13 30.70 -3.21
N ASP A 74 -29.58 31.55 -2.30
CA ASP A 74 -29.32 31.42 -0.86
C ASP A 74 -30.17 30.29 -0.27
N GLY A 75 -29.67 29.65 0.80
CA GLY A 75 -30.36 28.52 1.44
C GLY A 75 -31.80 28.85 1.85
N HIS A 76 -32.00 30.07 2.36
CA HIS A 76 -33.32 30.58 2.73
C HIS A 76 -34.25 30.73 1.51
N GLY A 77 -33.79 31.38 0.44
CA GLY A 77 -34.56 31.55 -0.79
C GLY A 77 -34.97 30.24 -1.43
N LEU A 78 -34.09 29.22 -1.41
CA LEU A 78 -34.43 27.89 -1.92
C LEU A 78 -35.51 27.20 -1.07
N LEU A 79 -35.41 27.23 0.27
CA LEU A 79 -36.46 26.72 1.15
C LEU A 79 -37.79 27.41 0.89
N HIS A 80 -37.75 28.74 0.75
CA HIS A 80 -38.94 29.54 0.50
C HIS A 80 -39.62 29.16 -0.82
N HIS A 81 -38.84 29.07 -1.90
CA HIS A 81 -39.33 28.69 -3.22
C HIS A 81 -39.96 27.29 -3.22
N ILE A 82 -39.28 26.30 -2.64
CA ILE A 82 -39.76 24.91 -2.58
C ILE A 82 -41.06 24.81 -1.78
N LEU A 83 -41.11 25.41 -0.59
CA LEU A 83 -42.27 25.28 0.30
C LEU A 83 -43.48 26.09 -0.20
N ASN A 84 -43.29 27.23 -0.85
CA ASN A 84 -44.40 28.00 -1.44
C ASN A 84 -45.00 27.34 -2.69
N ASN A 85 -44.17 26.68 -3.50
CA ASN A 85 -44.62 25.98 -4.70
C ASN A 85 -45.26 24.62 -4.41
N THR A 86 -45.22 24.17 -3.15
CA THR A 86 -45.77 22.88 -2.72
C THR A 86 -47.20 23.03 -2.22
N THR A 87 -48.16 22.25 -2.71
CA THR A 87 -49.57 22.27 -2.24
C THR A 87 -49.77 21.52 -0.92
N THR A 88 -50.88 21.79 -0.22
CA THR A 88 -51.27 21.09 1.03
C THR A 88 -51.43 19.58 0.86
N SER A 89 -51.73 19.12 -0.35
CA SER A 89 -51.83 17.70 -0.72
C SER A 89 -50.48 17.00 -0.88
N ASN A 90 -49.39 17.73 -1.09
CA ASN A 90 -48.07 17.20 -1.48
C ASN A 90 -46.95 17.71 -0.58
N LYS A 91 -47.11 17.66 0.75
CA LYS A 91 -46.15 18.23 1.71
C LYS A 91 -44.71 17.74 1.50
N VAL A 92 -43.75 18.62 1.77
CA VAL A 92 -42.31 18.35 1.62
C VAL A 92 -41.78 17.52 2.79
N THR A 93 -40.94 16.54 2.49
CA THR A 93 -40.10 15.87 3.50
C THR A 93 -38.71 16.50 3.49
N ILE A 94 -38.27 17.01 4.64
CA ILE A 94 -36.95 17.61 4.80
C ILE A 94 -35.99 16.56 5.33
N LEU A 95 -34.89 16.33 4.63
CA LEU A 95 -33.78 15.49 5.08
C LEU A 95 -32.65 16.38 5.58
N ASN A 96 -32.41 16.41 6.89
CA ASN A 96 -31.35 17.22 7.50
C ASN A 96 -30.14 16.36 7.88
N THR A 97 -29.06 16.42 7.13
CA THR A 97 -27.83 15.64 7.38
C THR A 97 -26.70 16.47 7.98
N SER A 98 -26.95 17.73 8.31
CA SER A 98 -25.97 18.70 8.81
C SER A 98 -26.56 19.58 9.92
N SER A 99 -25.91 20.71 10.23
CA SER A 99 -26.41 21.67 11.22
C SER A 99 -27.84 22.13 10.94
N PHE A 100 -28.61 22.36 12.01
CA PHE A 100 -29.99 22.85 11.95
C PHE A 100 -30.12 24.35 11.69
N GLN A 101 -29.03 25.08 11.47
CA GLN A 101 -29.06 26.54 11.42
C GLN A 101 -29.97 27.10 10.32
N ASP A 102 -29.83 26.66 9.06
CA ASP A 102 -30.68 27.12 7.96
C ASP A 102 -32.17 26.86 8.21
N LEU A 103 -32.50 25.68 8.75
CA LEU A 103 -33.87 25.34 9.14
C LEU A 103 -34.37 26.22 10.29
N SER A 104 -33.53 26.47 11.29
CA SER A 104 -33.88 27.32 12.42
C SER A 104 -34.14 28.75 11.97
N GLU A 105 -33.30 29.31 11.11
CA GLU A 105 -33.45 30.67 10.59
C GLU A 105 -34.70 30.78 9.74
N TYR A 106 -34.94 29.81 8.84
CA TYR A 106 -36.17 29.78 8.05
C TYR A 106 -37.43 29.63 8.93
N PHE A 107 -37.44 28.72 9.91
CA PHE A 107 -38.59 28.51 10.80
C PHE A 107 -38.87 29.71 11.71
N LYS A 108 -37.90 30.60 11.94
CA LYS A 108 -38.09 31.86 12.67
C LYS A 108 -38.84 32.91 11.84
N THR A 109 -38.83 32.82 10.50
CA THR A 109 -39.51 33.77 9.62
C THR A 109 -40.89 33.32 9.14
N GLN A 110 -41.25 32.05 9.33
CA GLN A 110 -42.54 31.50 8.89
C GLN A 110 -43.54 31.42 10.05
N ASP A 111 -44.82 31.59 9.73
CA ASP A 111 -45.90 31.35 10.67
C ASP A 111 -46.18 29.84 10.87
N ASP A 112 -46.79 29.50 11.99
CA ASP A 112 -47.09 28.12 12.42
C ASP A 112 -47.95 27.38 11.38
N GLN A 113 -48.92 28.06 10.77
CA GLN A 113 -49.86 27.47 9.81
C GLN A 113 -49.13 27.10 8.52
N THR A 114 -48.31 27.99 7.99
CA THR A 114 -47.49 27.73 6.79
C THR A 114 -46.59 26.50 7.00
N LEU A 115 -45.90 26.39 8.14
CA LEU A 115 -45.04 25.23 8.39
C LEU A 115 -45.83 23.90 8.47
N GLN A 116 -46.99 23.90 9.15
CA GLN A 116 -47.85 22.71 9.27
C GLN A 116 -48.47 22.30 7.94
N GLU A 117 -48.83 23.26 7.09
CA GLU A 117 -49.45 23.02 5.78
C GLU A 117 -48.46 22.52 4.73
N ARG A 118 -47.19 22.96 4.80
CA ARG A 118 -46.18 22.67 3.76
C ARG A 118 -45.21 21.54 4.13
N ILE A 119 -44.94 21.28 5.41
CA ILE A 119 -43.97 20.26 5.85
C ILE A 119 -44.69 18.99 6.30
N GLY A 120 -44.34 17.86 5.67
CA GLY A 120 -44.92 16.56 5.99
C GLY A 120 -44.13 15.82 7.04
N LYS A 121 -42.80 15.91 6.99
CA LYS A 121 -41.89 15.23 7.91
C LYS A 121 -40.49 15.86 7.87
N VAL A 122 -39.80 15.85 9.01
CA VAL A 122 -38.37 16.16 9.08
C VAL A 122 -37.61 14.92 9.52
N VAL A 123 -36.65 14.46 8.73
CA VAL A 123 -35.79 13.32 9.07
C VAL A 123 -34.37 13.85 9.23
N SER A 124 -33.74 13.60 10.38
CA SER A 124 -32.44 14.17 10.69
C SER A 124 -31.36 13.13 11.01
N GLN A 125 -30.14 13.35 10.52
CA GLN A 125 -28.97 12.60 10.98
C GLN A 125 -28.55 13.19 12.33
N GLY A 126 -28.91 12.52 13.41
CA GLY A 126 -28.73 13.02 14.77
C GLY A 126 -29.34 12.08 15.81
N GLY A 127 -29.73 12.63 16.95
CA GLY A 127 -30.45 11.88 17.98
C GLY A 127 -31.43 12.77 18.72
N TYR A 128 -32.46 12.13 19.30
CA TYR A 128 -33.36 12.74 20.28
C TYR A 128 -33.19 12.05 21.64
N LYS A 129 -33.31 12.83 22.71
CA LYS A 129 -33.57 12.35 24.07
C LYS A 129 -34.96 12.80 24.47
N ILE A 130 -35.72 11.93 25.12
CA ILE A 130 -37.02 12.31 25.66
C ILE A 130 -36.79 12.79 27.10
N GLU A 131 -37.00 14.08 27.34
CA GLU A 131 -36.92 14.71 28.65
C GLU A 131 -38.29 15.35 28.95
N ASP A 132 -38.87 15.02 30.12
CA ASP A 132 -40.22 15.48 30.52
C ASP A 132 -41.32 15.21 29.47
N GLY A 133 -41.19 14.11 28.73
CA GLY A 133 -42.14 13.71 27.68
C GLY A 133 -42.02 14.50 26.37
N LEU A 134 -41.06 15.41 26.27
CA LEU A 134 -40.78 16.19 25.06
C LEU A 134 -39.45 15.74 24.42
N PRO A 135 -39.37 15.71 23.08
CA PRO A 135 -38.12 15.42 22.40
C PRO A 135 -37.16 16.62 22.54
N GLN A 136 -35.94 16.32 22.96
CA GLN A 136 -34.80 17.24 23.02
C GLN A 136 -33.68 16.72 22.12
N PRO A 137 -32.83 17.58 21.54
CA PRO A 137 -31.68 17.14 20.77
C PRO A 137 -30.71 16.32 21.64
N ASP A 138 -30.26 15.17 21.15
CA ASP A 138 -29.17 14.44 21.82
C ASP A 138 -27.83 15.15 21.57
N TRP A 139 -27.26 15.68 22.64
CA TRP A 139 -25.94 16.33 22.63
C TRP A 139 -24.79 15.37 22.39
N THR A 140 -24.98 14.05 22.27
CA THR A 140 -23.92 13.16 21.80
C THR A 140 -23.71 13.27 20.29
N ALA A 141 -24.76 13.60 19.53
CA ALA A 141 -24.74 13.68 18.07
C ALA A 141 -24.05 14.97 17.56
N MET A 142 -23.12 14.82 16.60
CA MET A 142 -22.33 15.95 16.08
C MET A 142 -23.18 17.05 15.42
N ASN A 143 -24.18 16.67 14.61
CA ASN A 143 -25.03 17.64 13.91
C ASN A 143 -25.84 18.53 14.86
N ASN A 144 -26.22 18.00 16.03
CA ASN A 144 -26.88 18.77 17.08
C ASN A 144 -25.92 19.73 17.80
N LYS A 145 -24.63 19.37 17.89
CA LYS A 145 -23.61 20.17 18.58
C LYS A 145 -23.20 21.42 17.82
N PHE A 146 -23.22 21.39 16.49
CA PHE A 146 -22.73 22.50 15.66
C PHE A 146 -23.43 23.82 15.99
N ASN A 147 -24.75 23.79 16.16
CA ASN A 147 -25.50 24.92 16.66
C ASN A 147 -26.60 24.41 17.60
N ARG A 148 -26.30 24.41 18.90
CA ARG A 148 -27.20 23.87 19.93
C ARG A 148 -28.50 24.67 20.03
N GLU A 149 -28.44 25.99 19.84
CA GLU A 149 -29.63 26.85 19.87
C GLU A 149 -30.55 26.50 18.70
N ALA A 150 -30.01 26.40 17.49
CA ALA A 150 -30.77 26.04 16.30
C ALA A 150 -31.39 24.63 16.42
N ALA A 151 -30.62 23.64 16.90
CA ALA A 151 -31.12 22.29 17.12
C ALA A 151 -32.27 22.28 18.15
N THR A 152 -32.09 22.94 19.29
CA THR A 152 -33.13 23.05 20.33
C THR A 152 -34.38 23.71 19.78
N TYR A 153 -34.22 24.83 19.07
CA TYR A 153 -35.32 25.58 18.50
C TYR A 153 -36.12 24.73 17.50
N VAL A 154 -35.45 24.09 16.54
CA VAL A 154 -36.13 23.29 15.51
C VAL A 154 -36.83 22.09 16.13
N THR A 155 -36.17 21.32 17.02
CA THR A 155 -36.78 20.16 17.67
C THR A 155 -38.01 20.56 18.50
N THR A 156 -37.90 21.63 19.29
CA THR A 156 -39.02 22.16 20.09
C THR A 156 -40.16 22.63 19.19
N ARG A 157 -39.83 23.32 18.09
CA ARG A 157 -40.82 23.85 17.15
C ARG A 157 -41.58 22.75 16.43
N LEU A 158 -40.90 21.71 15.98
CA LEU A 158 -41.51 20.54 15.34
C LEU A 158 -42.47 19.83 16.30
N SER A 159 -42.04 19.61 17.54
CA SER A 159 -42.88 18.99 18.58
C SER A 159 -44.12 19.84 18.88
N LYS A 160 -43.96 21.16 19.08
CA LYS A 160 -45.07 22.09 19.34
C LYS A 160 -46.09 22.12 18.20
N LEU A 161 -45.63 22.04 16.96
CA LEU A 161 -46.47 22.06 15.76
C LEU A 161 -47.01 20.69 15.37
N ASN A 162 -46.69 19.64 16.13
CA ASN A 162 -47.04 18.25 15.82
C ASN A 162 -46.64 17.84 14.38
N ILE A 163 -45.49 18.36 13.92
CA ILE A 163 -44.90 17.97 12.63
C ILE A 163 -44.05 16.71 12.88
N PRO A 164 -44.31 15.59 12.18
CA PRO A 164 -43.55 14.36 12.37
C PRO A 164 -42.05 14.57 12.20
N SER A 165 -41.26 14.08 13.16
CA SER A 165 -39.80 14.18 13.10
C SER A 165 -39.10 12.89 13.52
N ASP A 166 -38.19 12.39 12.69
CA ASP A 166 -37.34 11.24 13.00
C ASP A 166 -35.87 11.65 13.08
N ALA A 167 -35.09 10.92 13.89
CA ALA A 167 -33.65 11.04 13.93
C ALA A 167 -32.99 9.67 13.80
N TRP A 168 -31.91 9.58 13.03
CA TRP A 168 -31.05 8.40 12.97
C TRP A 168 -29.62 8.78 13.34
N GLY A 169 -29.01 7.99 14.22
CA GLY A 169 -27.68 8.23 14.75
C GLY A 169 -27.03 6.96 15.29
N ASP A 170 -25.73 7.05 15.55
CA ASP A 170 -24.95 5.96 16.10
C ASP A 170 -25.31 5.77 17.59
N THR A 171 -25.93 4.65 17.94
CA THR A 171 -26.49 4.36 19.29
C THR A 171 -25.44 4.07 20.37
N ARG A 172 -24.24 4.64 20.27
CA ARG A 172 -23.17 4.51 21.27
C ARG A 172 -23.38 5.52 22.41
N THR A 173 -24.04 5.09 23.50
CA THR A 173 -24.14 5.83 24.78
C THR A 173 -22.96 5.42 25.73
N PRO A 174 -22.74 6.07 26.89
CA PRO A 174 -21.76 7.17 27.04
C PRO A 174 -20.80 6.98 28.24
N ASP A 175 -19.49 7.23 28.07
CA ASP A 175 -18.58 7.56 29.20
C ASP A 175 -17.29 8.18 28.66
N CYS A 176 -17.23 9.51 28.55
CA CYS A 176 -15.96 10.24 28.61
C CYS A 176 -16.22 11.73 28.94
N PRO A 177 -15.48 12.34 29.90
CA PRO A 177 -15.64 13.75 30.26
C PRO A 177 -15.14 14.69 29.15
N PRO A 178 -15.56 15.97 29.15
CA PRO A 178 -15.22 16.92 28.09
C PRO A 178 -13.82 17.53 28.26
N ALA A 179 -13.24 17.88 27.11
CA ALA A 179 -12.15 18.84 26.89
C ALA A 179 -10.71 18.41 27.28
N VAL A 180 -10.03 17.77 26.32
CA VAL A 180 -8.81 18.35 25.73
C VAL A 180 -8.92 18.20 24.21
N GLU A 181 -9.61 19.16 23.60
CA GLU A 181 -9.47 19.46 22.17
C GLU A 181 -8.08 20.09 21.97
N ALA A 182 -7.08 19.24 21.74
CA ALA A 182 -5.82 19.64 21.17
C ALA A 182 -5.36 18.53 20.21
N ALA A 183 -5.21 18.90 18.94
CA ALA A 183 -4.58 18.12 17.87
C ALA A 183 -5.35 16.88 17.36
N ALA A 184 -6.55 17.07 16.81
CA ALA A 184 -7.09 16.15 15.81
C ALA A 184 -6.40 16.37 14.45
N GLN A 185 -5.10 16.11 14.36
CA GLN A 185 -4.51 15.72 13.10
C GLN A 185 -5.19 14.41 12.67
N HIS A 186 -5.60 14.32 11.40
CA HIS A 186 -6.18 13.14 10.77
C HIS A 186 -5.63 11.87 11.38
N THR A 187 -6.38 11.30 12.30
CA THR A 187 -6.05 10.08 12.99
C THR A 187 -7.26 9.22 12.76
N TYR A 188 -7.11 8.17 11.96
CA TYR A 188 -8.05 7.06 11.97
C TYR A 188 -7.96 6.45 13.36
N VAL A 189 -8.81 6.90 14.28
CA VAL A 189 -9.04 6.19 15.53
C VAL A 189 -9.81 4.94 15.14
N MET A 190 -9.11 3.81 15.14
CA MET A 190 -9.65 2.50 14.83
C MET A 190 -10.77 2.17 15.84
N GLY A 191 -12.00 2.56 15.52
CA GLY A 191 -13.17 2.32 16.36
C GLY A 191 -13.66 0.89 16.20
N GLY A 192 -13.41 0.05 17.20
CA GLY A 192 -13.99 -1.29 17.30
C GLY A 192 -13.37 -2.12 18.41
N GLU A 193 -14.21 -2.80 19.19
CA GLU A 193 -13.84 -3.62 20.35
C GLU A 193 -12.71 -4.62 20.05
N ARG A 194 -11.84 -4.76 21.06
CA ARG A 194 -10.59 -5.55 21.10
C ARG A 194 -10.72 -6.94 20.45
N GLY A 195 -9.71 -7.36 19.68
CA GLY A 195 -9.60 -8.74 19.22
C GLY A 195 -9.17 -9.72 20.33
N THR A 196 -9.10 -11.00 19.99
CA THR A 196 -8.75 -12.10 20.91
C THR A 196 -7.42 -11.86 21.65
N LEU A 197 -7.43 -12.01 22.98
CA LEU A 197 -6.26 -11.93 23.88
C LEU A 197 -5.49 -10.60 23.90
N VAL A 198 -6.17 -9.48 23.65
CA VAL A 198 -5.56 -8.14 23.76
C VAL A 198 -5.72 -7.56 25.18
N PRO A 199 -4.64 -7.08 25.85
CA PRO A 199 -4.72 -6.53 27.20
C PRO A 199 -5.67 -5.33 27.34
N LYS A 200 -6.24 -5.14 28.53
CA LYS A 200 -7.22 -4.06 28.79
C LYS A 200 -6.64 -2.64 28.67
N HIS A 201 -5.33 -2.49 28.69
CA HIS A 201 -4.62 -1.20 28.56
C HIS A 201 -4.10 -0.94 27.15
N TYR A 202 -4.41 -1.80 26.18
CA TYR A 202 -3.95 -1.65 24.80
C TYR A 202 -4.48 -0.35 24.17
N LYS A 203 -3.56 0.48 23.69
CA LYS A 203 -3.84 1.72 22.96
C LYS A 203 -3.52 1.52 21.49
N LEU A 204 -4.51 1.76 20.65
CA LEU A 204 -4.35 1.74 19.19
C LEU A 204 -3.41 2.87 18.75
N GLU A 205 -2.43 2.54 17.92
CA GLU A 205 -1.57 3.55 17.31
C GLU A 205 -2.38 4.39 16.30
N PRO A 206 -2.34 5.73 16.41
CA PRO A 206 -3.04 6.60 15.50
C PRO A 206 -2.46 6.51 14.08
N VAL A 207 -3.27 6.08 13.11
CA VAL A 207 -2.87 6.07 11.69
C VAL A 207 -3.33 7.35 11.02
N THR A 208 -2.41 8.12 10.44
CA THR A 208 -2.75 9.37 9.76
C THR A 208 -2.98 9.21 8.26
N THR A 209 -3.60 10.20 7.61
CA THR A 209 -3.72 10.18 6.13
C THR A 209 -2.35 10.12 5.46
N LYS A 210 -1.34 10.80 6.00
CA LYS A 210 0.05 10.72 5.50
C LYS A 210 0.58 9.29 5.61
N HIS A 211 0.32 8.62 6.73
CA HIS A 211 0.68 7.22 6.96
C HIS A 211 0.02 6.28 5.92
N MET A 212 -1.26 6.51 5.61
CA MET A 212 -1.98 5.73 4.60
C MET A 212 -1.47 5.96 3.18
N VAL A 213 -1.11 7.20 2.82
CA VAL A 213 -0.51 7.51 1.51
C VAL A 213 0.84 6.81 1.36
N ILE A 214 1.72 6.91 2.35
CA ILE A 214 3.03 6.25 2.34
C ILE A 214 2.87 4.73 2.22
N ALA A 215 1.98 4.13 3.01
CA ALA A 215 1.72 2.69 2.95
C ALA A 215 1.15 2.28 1.58
N SER A 216 0.21 3.05 1.03
CA SER A 216 -0.39 2.76 -0.28
C SER A 216 0.62 2.88 -1.42
N MET A 217 1.55 3.84 -1.35
CA MET A 217 2.66 3.95 -2.30
C MET A 217 3.58 2.72 -2.21
N ALA A 218 4.00 2.33 -1.00
CA ALA A 218 4.84 1.15 -0.79
C ALA A 218 4.15 -0.13 -1.31
N LEU A 219 2.84 -0.28 -1.08
CA LEU A 219 2.04 -1.37 -1.64
C LEU A 219 2.00 -1.33 -3.17
N GLY A 220 1.77 -0.16 -3.77
CA GLY A 220 1.78 0.03 -5.22
C GLY A 220 3.08 -0.43 -5.87
N PHE A 221 4.23 -0.01 -5.31
CA PHE A 221 5.54 -0.49 -5.76
C PHE A 221 5.72 -2.00 -5.55
N THR A 222 5.27 -2.53 -4.40
CA THR A 222 5.33 -3.97 -4.10
C THR A 222 4.55 -4.77 -5.14
N MET A 223 3.34 -4.33 -5.52
CA MET A 223 2.52 -4.99 -6.54
C MET A 223 3.16 -4.91 -7.92
N GLY A 224 3.64 -3.73 -8.33
CA GLY A 224 4.27 -3.53 -9.63
C GLY A 224 5.51 -4.40 -9.81
N ILE A 225 6.45 -4.34 -8.86
CA ILE A 225 7.67 -5.15 -8.90
C ILE A 225 7.34 -6.62 -8.64
N GLY A 226 6.38 -6.91 -7.77
CA GLY A 226 5.90 -8.25 -7.45
C GLY A 226 5.37 -8.97 -8.68
N TRP A 227 4.58 -8.30 -9.52
CA TRP A 227 4.11 -8.84 -10.80
C TRP A 227 5.27 -9.23 -11.72
N LEU A 228 6.24 -8.33 -11.91
CA LEU A 228 7.42 -8.60 -12.73
C LEU A 228 8.29 -9.75 -12.17
N THR A 229 8.31 -9.87 -10.85
CA THR A 229 9.04 -10.90 -10.11
C THR A 229 8.37 -12.25 -10.25
N ALA A 230 7.05 -12.32 -10.06
CA ALA A 230 6.21 -13.49 -10.29
C ALA A 230 6.34 -13.98 -11.74
N TRP A 231 6.27 -13.08 -12.72
CA TRP A 231 6.48 -13.45 -14.13
C TRP A 231 7.85 -14.08 -14.39
N THR A 232 8.89 -13.58 -13.73
CA THR A 232 10.26 -14.15 -13.84
C THR A 232 10.34 -15.51 -13.18
N ALA A 233 9.72 -15.67 -12.00
CA ALA A 233 9.63 -16.94 -11.28
C ALA A 233 8.87 -17.98 -12.11
N ILE A 234 7.77 -17.61 -12.76
CA ILE A 234 7.02 -18.48 -13.69
C ILE A 234 7.93 -18.95 -14.82
N LYS A 235 8.62 -18.03 -15.52
CA LYS A 235 9.54 -18.41 -16.62
C LYS A 235 10.64 -19.38 -16.16
N GLN A 236 11.27 -19.13 -15.00
CA GLN A 236 12.30 -20.01 -14.45
C GLN A 236 11.73 -21.38 -14.04
N THR A 237 10.53 -21.39 -13.47
CA THR A 237 9.80 -22.60 -13.07
C THR A 237 9.43 -23.42 -14.31
N THR A 238 8.84 -22.82 -15.34
CA THR A 238 8.48 -23.49 -16.59
C THR A 238 9.70 -24.06 -17.31
N SER A 239 10.81 -23.32 -17.39
CA SER A 239 12.06 -23.80 -17.98
C SER A 239 12.64 -24.99 -17.21
N SER A 240 12.55 -24.98 -15.89
CA SER A 240 12.98 -26.10 -15.04
C SER A 240 12.04 -27.31 -15.14
N TYR A 241 10.74 -27.07 -15.25
CA TYR A 241 9.71 -28.10 -15.40
C TYR A 241 9.87 -28.85 -16.73
N ARG A 242 10.20 -28.15 -17.83
CA ARG A 242 10.49 -28.80 -19.11
C ARG A 242 11.69 -29.76 -19.06
N ARG A 243 12.63 -29.56 -18.14
CA ARG A 243 13.84 -30.40 -17.99
C ARG A 243 13.65 -31.56 -17.01
N ILE A 244 12.96 -31.33 -15.89
CA ILE A 244 12.92 -32.26 -14.75
C ILE A 244 11.48 -32.76 -14.46
N ARG A 245 10.48 -32.27 -15.21
CA ARG A 245 9.05 -32.60 -15.09
C ARG A 245 8.57 -32.47 -13.63
N TRP A 246 7.91 -33.49 -13.08
CA TRP A 246 7.40 -33.48 -11.69
C TRP A 246 8.49 -33.41 -10.61
N GLY A 247 9.77 -33.69 -10.94
CA GLY A 247 10.89 -33.54 -10.00
C GLY A 247 11.18 -32.09 -9.60
N ILE A 248 10.51 -31.10 -10.20
CA ILE A 248 10.59 -29.69 -9.82
C ILE A 248 10.12 -29.43 -8.39
N LEU A 249 9.16 -30.22 -7.89
CA LEU A 249 8.67 -30.14 -6.50
C LEU A 249 9.75 -30.56 -5.48
N ARG A 250 10.87 -31.12 -5.94
CA ARG A 250 12.04 -31.43 -5.13
C ARG A 250 13.16 -30.39 -5.26
N ASN A 251 13.00 -29.40 -6.14
CA ASN A 251 13.97 -28.34 -6.34
C ASN A 251 13.79 -27.26 -5.25
N LYS A 252 14.59 -27.38 -4.18
CA LYS A 252 14.56 -26.48 -3.03
C LYS A 252 14.66 -25.00 -3.41
N TYR A 253 15.42 -24.64 -4.45
CA TYR A 253 15.54 -23.26 -4.92
C TYR A 253 14.22 -22.69 -5.45
N VAL A 254 13.49 -23.47 -6.27
CA VAL A 254 12.20 -23.04 -6.82
C VAL A 254 11.15 -22.89 -5.71
N ILE A 255 11.14 -23.82 -4.75
CA ILE A 255 10.24 -23.74 -3.58
C ILE A 255 10.53 -22.48 -2.76
N MET A 256 11.81 -22.16 -2.52
CA MET A 256 12.19 -20.94 -1.78
C MET A 256 11.74 -19.67 -2.51
N ILE A 257 11.85 -19.60 -3.84
CA ILE A 257 11.38 -18.43 -4.62
C ILE A 257 9.85 -18.25 -4.47
N TRP A 258 9.08 -19.32 -4.65
CA TRP A 258 7.63 -19.24 -4.53
C TRP A 258 7.19 -18.99 -3.08
N GLY A 259 7.91 -19.57 -2.12
CA GLY A 259 7.73 -19.31 -0.69
C GLY A 259 7.95 -17.84 -0.34
N GLU A 260 9.02 -17.23 -0.86
CA GLU A 260 9.31 -15.80 -0.69
C GLU A 260 8.22 -14.90 -1.28
N LEU A 261 7.79 -15.22 -2.51
CA LEU A 261 6.74 -14.48 -3.20
C LEU A 261 5.40 -14.58 -2.46
N ALA A 262 5.04 -15.78 -1.98
CA ALA A 262 3.82 -16.01 -1.21
C ALA A 262 3.86 -15.33 0.16
N ALA A 263 5.00 -15.42 0.87
CA ALA A 263 5.20 -14.77 2.15
C ALA A 263 5.09 -13.24 2.02
N SER A 264 5.74 -12.67 1.00
CA SER A 264 5.68 -11.23 0.72
C SER A 264 4.28 -10.76 0.32
N ALA A 265 3.55 -11.52 -0.50
CA ALA A 265 2.18 -11.19 -0.86
C ALA A 265 1.23 -11.27 0.35
N GLY A 266 1.31 -12.35 1.13
CA GLY A 266 0.52 -12.52 2.35
C GLY A 266 0.79 -11.41 3.36
N PHE A 267 2.07 -11.07 3.56
CA PHE A 267 2.46 -9.99 4.47
C PHE A 267 1.85 -8.66 4.03
N ALA A 268 2.00 -8.29 2.75
CA ALA A 268 1.47 -7.04 2.20
C ALA A 268 -0.05 -6.93 2.31
N ILE A 269 -0.77 -8.05 2.12
CA ILE A 269 -2.23 -8.10 2.24
C ILE A 269 -2.66 -7.95 3.70
N LEU A 270 -2.04 -8.68 4.63
CA LEU A 270 -2.38 -8.58 6.05
C LEU A 270 -2.07 -7.19 6.61
N SER A 271 -0.93 -6.60 6.25
CA SER A 271 -0.54 -5.26 6.73
C SER A 271 -1.48 -4.18 6.21
N ILE A 272 -1.90 -4.22 4.94
CA ILE A 272 -2.82 -3.21 4.41
C ILE A 272 -4.25 -3.37 4.94
N LEU A 273 -4.74 -4.61 5.09
CA LEU A 273 -6.06 -4.86 5.67
C LEU A 273 -6.13 -4.42 7.14
N TYR A 274 -5.01 -4.55 7.87
CA TYR A 274 -4.87 -3.99 9.21
C TYR A 274 -4.90 -2.46 9.19
N LEU A 275 -4.17 -1.81 8.27
CA LEU A 275 -4.17 -0.34 8.13
C LEU A 275 -5.54 0.24 7.76
N PHE A 276 -6.34 -0.48 6.97
CA PHE A 276 -7.72 -0.10 6.65
C PHE A 276 -8.73 -0.37 7.79
N GLY A 277 -8.31 -1.00 8.88
CA GLY A 277 -9.21 -1.33 9.98
C GLY A 277 -10.13 -2.53 9.74
N VAL A 278 -9.92 -3.26 8.64
CA VAL A 278 -10.68 -4.49 8.34
C VAL A 278 -10.26 -5.60 9.30
N ILE A 279 -8.96 -5.73 9.56
CA ILE A 279 -8.40 -6.69 10.51
C ILE A 279 -8.09 -5.97 11.82
N ARG A 280 -8.65 -6.50 12.92
CA ARG A 280 -8.48 -5.94 14.26
C ARG A 280 -7.15 -6.39 14.88
N PRO A 281 -6.54 -5.62 15.80
CA PRO A 281 -5.42 -6.11 16.60
C PRO A 281 -5.81 -7.38 17.35
N SER A 282 -5.04 -8.45 17.16
CA SER A 282 -5.21 -9.74 17.83
C SER A 282 -3.86 -10.45 17.91
N LEU A 283 -3.73 -11.38 18.87
CA LEU A 283 -2.53 -12.22 18.96
C LEU A 283 -2.29 -13.01 17.67
N GLU A 284 -3.37 -13.52 17.07
CA GLU A 284 -3.33 -14.27 15.81
C GLU A 284 -2.73 -13.44 14.68
N PHE A 285 -3.19 -12.19 14.53
CA PHE A 285 -2.66 -11.27 13.53
C PHE A 285 -1.15 -11.06 13.69
N TYR A 286 -0.69 -10.73 14.91
CA TYR A 286 0.73 -10.53 15.19
C TYR A 286 1.56 -11.79 14.93
N PHE A 287 1.05 -12.95 15.34
CA PHE A 287 1.70 -14.22 15.10
C PHE A 287 1.85 -14.52 13.60
N PHE A 288 0.79 -14.32 12.80
CA PHE A 288 0.85 -14.56 11.36
C PHE A 288 1.77 -13.58 10.63
N ILE A 289 1.75 -12.29 10.99
CA ILE A 289 2.66 -11.30 10.39
C ILE A 289 4.13 -11.65 10.68
N VAL A 290 4.46 -11.99 11.93
CA VAL A 290 5.84 -12.39 12.29
C VAL A 290 6.23 -13.68 11.59
N THR A 291 5.29 -14.62 11.41
CA THR A 291 5.55 -15.88 10.69
C THR A 291 5.84 -15.66 9.22
N LEU A 292 5.08 -14.81 8.56
CA LEU A 292 5.33 -14.47 7.15
C LEU A 292 6.69 -13.75 7.01
N TRP A 293 7.00 -12.83 7.92
CA TRP A 293 8.30 -12.18 7.96
C TRP A 293 9.46 -13.15 8.20
N ALA A 294 9.31 -14.09 9.13
CA ALA A 294 10.32 -15.11 9.42
C ALA A 294 10.60 -15.97 8.17
N PHE A 295 9.56 -16.29 7.39
CA PHE A 295 9.73 -16.95 6.10
C PHE A 295 10.47 -16.08 5.08
N GLN A 296 10.15 -14.78 4.98
CA GLN A 296 10.85 -13.85 4.07
C GLN A 296 12.36 -13.80 4.36
N VAL A 297 12.75 -13.59 5.62
CA VAL A 297 14.16 -13.52 6.02
C VAL A 297 14.86 -14.86 5.75
N GLN A 298 14.21 -15.98 6.09
CA GLN A 298 14.79 -17.30 5.94
C GLN A 298 14.97 -17.70 4.48
N PHE A 299 13.96 -17.51 3.62
CA PHE A 299 14.05 -17.90 2.22
C PHE A 299 15.05 -17.02 1.47
N LEU A 300 15.00 -15.71 1.66
CA LEU A 300 15.86 -14.79 0.91
C LEU A 300 17.35 -15.03 1.15
N LEU A 301 17.78 -15.14 2.41
CA LEU A 301 19.19 -15.40 2.74
C LEU A 301 19.63 -16.79 2.25
N GLN A 302 18.75 -17.79 2.31
CA GLN A 302 19.06 -19.13 1.79
C GLN A 302 19.13 -19.17 0.26
N ILE A 303 18.36 -18.33 -0.45
CA ILE A 303 18.48 -18.13 -1.89
C ILE A 303 19.87 -17.59 -2.24
N ILE A 304 20.36 -16.58 -1.51
CA ILE A 304 21.70 -16.00 -1.70
C ILE A 304 22.79 -17.03 -1.44
N VAL A 305 22.69 -17.79 -0.33
CA VAL A 305 23.64 -18.86 -0.04
C VAL A 305 23.60 -19.95 -1.10
N ASN A 306 22.41 -20.33 -1.57
CA ASN A 306 22.26 -21.33 -2.63
C ASN A 306 22.88 -20.86 -3.95
N ARG A 307 22.83 -19.56 -4.25
CA ARG A 307 23.55 -18.98 -5.39
C ARG A 307 25.06 -19.10 -5.23
N CYS A 308 25.59 -18.77 -4.06
CA CYS A 308 27.03 -18.92 -3.76
C CYS A 308 27.47 -20.39 -3.87
N ALA A 309 26.62 -21.33 -3.44
CA ALA A 309 26.87 -22.77 -3.49
C ALA A 309 27.06 -23.33 -4.91
N ILE A 310 26.46 -22.68 -5.92
CA ILE A 310 26.61 -23.08 -7.32
C ILE A 310 27.99 -22.66 -7.86
N LEU A 311 28.51 -21.52 -7.40
CA LEU A 311 29.77 -20.96 -7.88
C LEU A 311 31.00 -21.55 -7.16
N ILE A 312 30.88 -21.90 -5.88
CA ILE A 312 31.99 -22.40 -5.07
C ILE A 312 32.20 -23.91 -5.26
N THR A 313 33.46 -24.30 -5.48
CA THR A 313 33.88 -25.71 -5.63
C THR A 313 33.93 -26.45 -4.28
N ASP A 314 34.32 -25.78 -3.19
CA ASP A 314 34.37 -26.39 -1.85
C ASP A 314 32.95 -26.55 -1.25
N ARG A 315 32.46 -27.79 -1.32
CA ARG A 315 31.14 -28.17 -0.81
C ARG A 315 31.03 -28.13 0.71
N MET A 316 32.12 -28.41 1.45
CA MET A 316 32.08 -28.47 2.91
C MET A 316 32.00 -27.07 3.51
N PHE A 317 32.77 -26.13 2.97
CA PHE A 317 32.67 -24.71 3.34
C PHE A 317 31.25 -24.18 3.11
N ILE A 318 30.67 -24.45 1.94
CA ILE A 318 29.33 -24.00 1.59
C ILE A 318 28.23 -24.60 2.46
N LEU A 319 28.35 -25.89 2.80
CA LEU A 319 27.39 -26.53 3.71
C LEU A 319 27.45 -25.89 5.10
N ARG A 320 28.65 -25.55 5.60
CA ARG A 320 28.81 -24.83 6.86
C ARG A 320 28.20 -23.43 6.81
N VAL A 321 28.43 -22.67 5.73
CA VAL A 321 27.80 -21.35 5.53
C VAL A 321 26.28 -21.48 5.48
N LYS A 322 25.76 -22.49 4.77
CA LYS A 322 24.32 -22.73 4.64
C LYS A 322 23.64 -23.03 5.98
N TRP A 323 24.15 -24.02 6.71
CA TRP A 323 23.57 -24.40 8.00
C TRP A 323 23.86 -23.37 9.09
N GLY A 324 25.02 -22.72 9.05
CA GLY A 324 25.38 -21.63 9.94
C GLY A 324 24.44 -20.43 9.79
N THR A 325 24.23 -19.96 8.56
CA THR A 325 23.26 -18.89 8.28
C THR A 325 21.85 -19.35 8.67
N ALA A 326 21.42 -20.56 8.30
CA ALA A 326 20.07 -21.04 8.66
C ALA A 326 19.83 -21.06 10.18
N LEU A 327 20.82 -21.53 10.95
CA LEU A 327 20.76 -21.59 12.40
C LEU A 327 20.74 -20.18 13.01
N LEU A 328 21.63 -19.29 12.56
CA LEU A 328 21.70 -17.91 13.03
C LEU A 328 20.36 -17.19 12.84
N ILE A 329 19.78 -17.27 11.64
CA ILE A 329 18.51 -16.61 11.33
C ILE A 329 17.35 -17.23 12.13
N THR A 330 17.36 -18.55 12.33
CA THR A 330 16.35 -19.22 13.17
C THR A 330 16.43 -18.73 14.62
N LEU A 331 17.63 -18.57 15.18
CA LEU A 331 17.81 -18.05 16.55
C LEU A 331 17.32 -16.61 16.68
N ILE A 332 17.61 -15.76 15.69
CA ILE A 332 17.11 -14.38 15.68
C ILE A 332 15.58 -14.39 15.55
N ASN A 333 15.01 -15.18 14.65
CA ASN A 333 13.56 -15.31 14.52
C ASN A 333 12.90 -15.71 15.84
N ILE A 334 13.41 -16.75 16.52
CA ILE A 334 12.90 -17.15 17.85
C ILE A 334 12.92 -15.98 18.83
N SER A 335 14.01 -15.20 18.87
CA SER A 335 14.09 -14.02 19.73
C SER A 335 13.05 -12.95 19.37
N VAL A 336 12.78 -12.73 18.07
CA VAL A 336 11.75 -11.79 17.60
C VAL A 336 10.37 -12.23 18.04
N TYR A 337 10.03 -13.52 17.92
CA TYR A 337 8.75 -14.04 18.42
C TYR A 337 8.56 -13.74 19.93
N CYS A 338 9.62 -13.92 20.73
CA CYS A 338 9.57 -13.71 22.17
C CYS A 338 9.55 -12.23 22.60
N ILE A 339 10.05 -11.32 21.77
CA ILE A 339 10.19 -9.89 22.12
C ILE A 339 9.12 -9.04 21.42
N TRP A 340 8.94 -9.21 20.10
CA TRP A 340 8.08 -8.37 19.29
C TRP A 340 6.60 -8.60 19.56
N ILE A 341 6.14 -9.86 19.68
CA ILE A 341 4.72 -10.14 19.93
C ILE A 341 4.26 -9.55 21.28
N PRO A 342 4.95 -9.77 22.42
CA PRO A 342 4.59 -9.14 23.69
C PRO A 342 4.67 -7.61 23.66
N ALA A 343 5.66 -7.05 22.95
CA ALA A 343 5.80 -5.60 22.78
C ALA A 343 4.64 -5.00 21.98
N ARG A 344 4.21 -5.66 20.90
CA ARG A 344 3.06 -5.21 20.10
C ARG A 344 1.74 -5.38 20.81
N LEU A 345 1.59 -6.41 21.64
CA LEU A 345 0.44 -6.53 22.53
C LEU A 345 0.49 -5.53 23.70
N GLN A 346 1.54 -4.72 23.82
CA GLN A 346 1.75 -3.70 24.85
C GLN A 346 1.71 -4.26 26.28
N ILE A 347 2.12 -5.52 26.50
CA ILE A 347 1.99 -6.20 27.81
C ILE A 347 2.74 -5.48 28.93
N SER A 348 3.90 -4.88 28.63
CA SER A 348 4.70 -4.10 29.57
C SER A 348 5.61 -3.11 28.85
N GLU A 349 5.79 -1.93 29.44
CA GLU A 349 6.73 -0.89 28.99
C GLU A 349 8.17 -1.43 28.81
N ARG A 350 8.57 -2.41 29.62
CA ARG A 350 9.89 -3.05 29.49
C ARG A 350 10.02 -3.80 28.17
N TYR A 351 8.98 -4.50 27.72
CA TYR A 351 8.99 -5.21 26.44
C TYR A 351 8.99 -4.23 25.27
N ILE A 352 8.27 -3.11 25.38
CA ILE A 352 8.23 -2.06 24.34
C ILE A 352 9.62 -1.47 24.14
N HIS A 353 10.29 -1.03 25.21
CA HIS A 353 11.64 -0.46 25.13
C HIS A 353 12.69 -1.50 24.68
N LEU A 354 12.59 -2.74 25.18
CA LEU A 354 13.46 -3.83 24.72
C LEU A 354 13.31 -4.06 23.22
N ASN A 355 12.07 -4.08 22.72
CA ASN A 355 11.79 -4.23 21.31
C ASN A 355 12.35 -3.08 20.48
N GLU A 356 12.22 -1.82 20.93
CA GLU A 356 12.72 -0.66 20.19
C GLU A 356 14.23 -0.76 19.88
N ILE A 357 15.01 -1.29 20.82
CA ILE A 357 16.45 -1.51 20.66
C ILE A 357 16.70 -2.79 19.83
N TRP A 358 16.08 -3.90 20.22
CA TRP A 358 16.32 -5.21 19.62
C TRP A 358 15.94 -5.24 18.13
N ASP A 359 14.79 -4.64 17.79
CA ASP A 359 14.26 -4.56 16.43
C ASP A 359 15.22 -3.83 15.47
N ARG A 360 16.04 -2.88 15.98
CA ARG A 360 17.10 -2.23 15.20
C ARG A 360 18.36 -3.10 15.12
N CYS A 361 18.77 -3.69 16.24
CA CYS A 361 19.94 -4.56 16.31
C CYS A 361 19.82 -5.77 15.36
N GLU A 362 18.67 -6.46 15.35
CA GLU A 362 18.44 -7.61 14.48
C GLU A 362 18.57 -7.25 12.99
N LYS A 363 18.08 -6.07 12.58
CA LYS A 363 18.12 -5.62 11.18
C LYS A 363 19.52 -5.22 10.76
N VAL A 364 20.31 -4.66 11.68
CA VAL A 364 21.76 -4.45 11.45
C VAL A 364 22.48 -5.79 11.30
N ILE A 365 22.14 -6.80 12.11
CA ILE A 365 22.71 -8.15 11.96
C ILE A 365 22.35 -8.72 10.57
N TYR A 366 21.10 -8.61 10.14
CA TYR A 366 20.69 -9.06 8.80
C TYR A 366 21.43 -8.32 7.68
N LEU A 367 21.58 -7.00 7.77
CA LEU A 367 22.36 -6.21 6.82
C LEU A 367 23.84 -6.68 6.76
N LEU A 368 24.47 -6.96 7.90
CA LEU A 368 25.84 -7.45 7.95
C LEU A 368 25.98 -8.84 7.33
N VAL A 369 25.04 -9.75 7.61
CA VAL A 369 25.00 -11.09 7.01
C VAL A 369 24.80 -10.99 5.49
N ASP A 370 23.86 -10.16 5.04
CA ASP A 370 23.59 -9.96 3.62
C ASP A 370 24.80 -9.35 2.89
N ALA A 371 25.45 -8.34 3.49
CA ALA A 371 26.67 -7.74 2.98
C ALA A 371 27.82 -8.76 2.91
N ALA A 372 28.00 -9.59 3.94
CA ALA A 372 29.05 -10.62 3.96
C ALA A 372 28.85 -11.67 2.86
N LEU A 373 27.62 -12.14 2.66
CA LEU A 373 27.29 -13.13 1.63
C LEU A 373 27.46 -12.57 0.22
N ASN A 374 27.00 -11.34 -0.02
CA ASN A 374 27.17 -10.68 -1.32
C ASN A 374 28.63 -10.30 -1.59
N PHE A 375 29.39 -9.92 -0.56
CA PHE A 375 30.84 -9.69 -0.68
C PHE A 375 31.58 -10.99 -1.02
N LEU A 376 31.25 -12.09 -0.35
CA LEU A 376 31.80 -13.41 -0.64
C LEU A 376 31.55 -13.77 -2.12
N PHE A 377 30.31 -13.64 -2.58
CA PHE A 377 29.94 -13.86 -3.97
C PHE A 377 30.80 -13.03 -4.94
N MET A 378 30.93 -11.73 -4.72
CA MET A 378 31.71 -10.84 -5.59
C MET A 378 33.20 -11.16 -5.60
N ARG A 379 33.77 -11.53 -4.43
CA ARG A 379 35.17 -11.94 -4.33
C ARG A 379 35.46 -13.15 -5.22
N ILE A 380 34.56 -14.12 -5.24
CA ILE A 380 34.70 -15.35 -6.02
C ILE A 380 34.55 -15.05 -7.51
N VAL A 381 33.49 -14.33 -7.90
CA VAL A 381 33.29 -13.92 -9.30
C VAL A 381 34.52 -13.19 -9.84
N ARG A 382 35.10 -12.27 -9.07
CA ARG A 382 36.31 -11.54 -9.48
C ARG A 382 37.52 -12.47 -9.62
N HIS A 383 37.73 -13.38 -8.67
CA HIS A 383 38.85 -14.31 -8.70
C HIS A 383 38.78 -15.29 -9.89
N ASP A 384 37.59 -15.83 -10.17
CA ASP A 384 37.42 -16.78 -11.27
C ASP A 384 37.49 -16.10 -12.64
N LEU A 385 37.02 -14.85 -12.77
CA LEU A 385 37.16 -14.05 -14.00
C LEU A 385 38.61 -13.64 -14.28
N VAL A 386 39.40 -13.33 -13.24
CA VAL A 386 40.82 -12.97 -13.38
C VAL A 386 41.65 -14.17 -13.84
N LYS A 387 41.33 -15.37 -13.34
CA LYS A 387 41.98 -16.62 -13.78
C LYS A 387 41.77 -16.93 -15.26
N LEU A 388 40.66 -16.48 -15.83
CA LEU A 388 40.31 -16.70 -17.24
C LEU A 388 40.86 -15.58 -18.18
N GLY A 389 41.61 -14.60 -17.68
CA GLY A 389 42.31 -13.59 -18.50
C GLY A 389 41.41 -12.57 -19.23
N LEU A 390 40.10 -12.62 -19.03
CA LEU A 390 39.14 -11.87 -19.84
C LEU A 390 38.83 -10.48 -19.24
N ARG A 391 39.67 -9.47 -19.58
CA ARG A 391 39.40 -8.04 -19.31
C ARG A 391 38.02 -7.57 -19.78
N LYS A 392 37.41 -8.28 -20.73
CA LYS A 392 36.07 -8.03 -21.32
C LYS A 392 34.92 -8.09 -20.31
N TYR A 393 35.06 -8.75 -19.16
CA TYR A 393 33.97 -8.89 -18.17
C TYR A 393 33.97 -7.84 -17.06
N ASN A 394 34.90 -6.87 -17.07
CA ASN A 394 34.95 -5.81 -16.05
C ASN A 394 33.66 -4.99 -15.98
N GLN A 395 33.02 -4.73 -17.12
CA GLN A 395 31.75 -4.01 -17.17
C GLN A 395 30.63 -4.79 -16.47
N LEU A 396 30.68 -6.11 -16.56
CA LEU A 396 29.69 -7.01 -15.96
C LEU A 396 29.86 -7.14 -14.44
N VAL A 397 31.12 -7.18 -13.97
CA VAL A 397 31.45 -7.13 -12.54
C VAL A 397 30.99 -5.81 -11.93
N ARG A 398 31.20 -4.68 -12.62
CA ARG A 398 30.73 -3.36 -12.16
C ARG A 398 29.20 -3.29 -12.08
N PHE A 399 28.50 -3.83 -13.08
CA PHE A 399 27.05 -3.89 -13.08
C PHE A 399 26.49 -4.77 -11.94
N ASN A 400 27.08 -5.95 -11.71
CA ASN A 400 26.69 -6.80 -10.59
C ASN A 400 26.97 -6.14 -9.24
N MET A 401 28.10 -5.45 -9.10
CA MET A 401 28.42 -4.69 -7.89
C MET A 401 27.42 -3.56 -7.62
N PHE A 402 26.99 -2.85 -8.67
CA PHE A 402 25.95 -1.82 -8.56
C PHE A 402 24.61 -2.41 -8.09
N ILE A 403 24.19 -3.52 -8.69
CA ILE A 403 22.95 -4.21 -8.30
C ILE A 403 23.00 -4.72 -6.86
N ILE A 404 24.14 -5.24 -6.41
CA ILE A 404 24.35 -5.65 -5.01
C ILE A 404 24.26 -4.44 -4.07
N GLY A 405 24.86 -3.31 -4.44
CA GLY A 405 24.73 -2.07 -3.68
C GLY A 405 23.26 -1.64 -3.54
N PHE A 406 22.48 -1.76 -4.62
CA PHE A 406 21.04 -1.51 -4.60
C PHE A 406 20.28 -2.51 -3.70
N SER A 407 20.68 -3.80 -3.67
CA SER A 407 20.12 -4.80 -2.75
C SER A 407 20.35 -4.43 -1.29
N LEU A 408 21.57 -4.02 -0.93
CA LEU A 408 21.90 -3.58 0.45
C LEU A 408 21.19 -2.28 0.82
N ALA A 409 20.97 -1.39 -0.15
CA ALA A 409 20.19 -0.17 0.08
C ALA A 409 18.74 -0.48 0.50
N MET A 410 18.16 -1.61 0.11
CA MET A 410 16.82 -2.01 0.57
C MET A 410 16.79 -2.34 2.07
N ASP A 411 17.86 -2.88 2.65
CA ASP A 411 17.93 -3.06 4.11
C ASP A 411 18.06 -1.71 4.83
N VAL A 412 18.89 -0.82 4.29
CA VAL A 412 19.04 0.55 4.83
C VAL A 412 17.72 1.30 4.75
N LEU A 413 16.93 1.09 3.70
CA LEU A 413 15.58 1.63 3.58
C LEU A 413 14.68 1.14 4.71
N ILE A 414 14.63 -0.18 4.98
CA ILE A 414 13.85 -0.72 6.12
C ILE A 414 14.33 -0.08 7.43
N ILE A 415 15.64 0.01 7.64
CA ILE A 415 16.21 0.60 8.86
C ILE A 415 15.80 2.06 9.03
N THR A 416 15.83 2.82 7.94
CA THR A 416 15.45 4.24 7.94
C THR A 416 13.95 4.42 8.16
N MET A 417 13.12 3.54 7.60
CA MET A 417 11.66 3.63 7.76
C MET A 417 11.16 3.24 9.16
N MET A 418 11.97 2.56 9.96
CA MET A 418 11.67 2.37 11.40
C MET A 418 11.76 3.66 12.22
N SER A 419 12.32 4.74 11.66
CA SER A 419 12.33 6.07 12.29
C SER A 419 10.97 6.75 12.24
N LEU A 420 9.99 6.18 11.52
CA LEU A 420 8.64 6.71 11.45
C LEU A 420 7.89 6.48 12.77
N ASP A 421 7.18 7.49 13.24
CA ASP A 421 6.44 7.46 14.52
C ASP A 421 5.33 6.39 14.58
N ASN A 422 4.89 5.86 13.43
CA ASN A 422 3.88 4.82 13.36
C ASN A 422 4.49 3.48 12.93
N THR A 423 4.41 2.52 13.83
CA THR A 423 5.05 1.22 13.70
C THR A 423 4.30 0.27 12.77
N PHE A 424 3.16 0.66 12.20
CA PHE A 424 2.45 -0.18 11.22
C PHE A 424 2.70 0.25 9.78
N VAL A 425 3.09 1.49 9.55
CA VAL A 425 3.44 2.01 8.22
C VAL A 425 4.74 1.38 7.73
N TYR A 426 5.75 1.27 8.59
CA TYR A 426 7.05 0.71 8.17
C TYR A 426 6.94 -0.77 7.78
N LEU A 427 5.98 -1.52 8.34
CA LEU A 427 5.73 -2.91 7.97
C LEU A 427 5.47 -3.06 6.47
N GLN A 428 4.84 -2.08 5.83
CA GLN A 428 4.54 -2.11 4.40
C GLN A 428 5.79 -2.08 3.50
N PHE A 429 6.94 -1.65 4.04
CA PHE A 429 8.22 -1.62 3.32
C PHE A 429 8.95 -2.96 3.32
N HIS A 430 8.61 -3.88 4.25
CA HIS A 430 9.18 -5.23 4.26
C HIS A 430 8.89 -5.96 2.94
N PRO A 431 7.62 -6.20 2.54
CA PRO A 431 7.34 -6.95 1.32
C PRO A 431 7.90 -6.26 0.07
N LEU A 432 7.99 -4.92 0.04
CA LEU A 432 8.67 -4.18 -1.02
C LEU A 432 10.15 -4.56 -1.12
N ALA A 433 10.88 -4.46 -0.01
CA ALA A 433 12.30 -4.75 0.05
C ALA A 433 12.61 -6.20 -0.33
N TYR A 434 11.88 -7.16 0.23
CA TYR A 434 12.09 -8.58 -0.05
C TYR A 434 11.78 -8.93 -1.51
N ILE A 435 10.73 -8.37 -2.11
CA ILE A 435 10.42 -8.57 -3.53
C ILE A 435 11.51 -8.01 -4.45
N VAL A 436 12.01 -6.80 -4.16
CA VAL A 436 13.12 -6.20 -4.91
C VAL A 436 14.38 -7.06 -4.80
N LYS A 437 14.73 -7.49 -3.59
CA LYS A 437 15.87 -8.38 -3.37
C LYS A 437 15.71 -9.71 -4.10
N LEU A 438 14.55 -10.35 -4.02
CA LEU A 438 14.26 -11.58 -4.75
C LEU A 438 14.40 -11.39 -6.27
N LYS A 439 13.91 -10.27 -6.81
CA LYS A 439 14.06 -9.92 -8.22
C LYS A 439 15.53 -9.81 -8.63
N ILE A 440 16.34 -9.13 -7.81
CA ILE A 440 17.78 -9.00 -8.00
C ILE A 440 18.43 -10.38 -8.06
N GLU A 441 18.17 -11.21 -7.06
CA GLU A 441 18.71 -12.58 -6.96
C GLU A 441 18.38 -13.42 -8.19
N MET A 442 17.13 -13.38 -8.65
CA MET A 442 16.70 -14.10 -9.85
C MET A 442 17.28 -13.53 -11.14
N SER A 443 17.51 -12.22 -11.21
CA SER A 443 18.02 -11.56 -12.41
C SER A 443 19.51 -11.85 -12.67
N MET A 444 20.28 -12.02 -11.59
CA MET A 444 21.72 -12.27 -11.66
C MET A 444 22.05 -13.66 -12.26
N ALA A 445 21.20 -14.66 -12.02
CA ALA A 445 21.38 -16.02 -12.56
C ALA A 445 21.34 -16.09 -14.09
N ASN A 446 20.57 -15.21 -14.74
CA ASN A 446 20.44 -15.18 -16.21
C ASN A 446 21.65 -14.54 -16.91
N LEU A 447 22.39 -13.70 -16.20
CA LEU A 447 23.58 -13.03 -16.71
C LEU A 447 24.75 -14.02 -16.83
N ILE A 448 24.93 -14.86 -15.81
CA ILE A 448 25.96 -15.92 -15.78
C ILE A 448 25.69 -16.97 -16.87
N ALA A 449 24.44 -17.38 -17.06
CA ALA A 449 24.06 -18.29 -18.13
C ALA A 449 24.34 -17.72 -19.53
N LYS A 450 24.20 -16.40 -19.71
CA LYS A 450 24.56 -15.70 -20.97
C LYS A 450 26.06 -15.64 -21.19
N ILE A 451 26.86 -15.43 -20.13
CA ILE A 451 28.33 -15.47 -20.21
C ILE A 451 28.79 -16.88 -20.61
N ALA A 452 28.27 -17.91 -19.93
CA ALA A 452 28.65 -19.31 -20.20
C ALA A 452 28.31 -19.72 -21.64
N LYS A 453 27.14 -19.35 -22.15
CA LYS A 453 26.75 -19.59 -23.55
C LYS A 453 27.53 -18.77 -24.58
N ALA A 454 28.02 -17.58 -24.19
CA ALA A 454 28.89 -16.78 -25.06
C ALA A 454 30.31 -17.38 -25.12
N GLN A 455 30.75 -18.05 -24.05
CA GLN A 455 32.01 -18.78 -23.99
C GLN A 455 31.97 -20.07 -24.83
N GLU A 456 30.88 -20.84 -24.79
CA GLU A 456 30.67 -21.99 -25.70
C GLU A 456 30.71 -21.56 -27.17
N ARG A 457 30.00 -20.48 -27.54
CA ARG A 457 30.03 -19.96 -28.92
C ARG A 457 31.40 -19.41 -29.35
N GLY A 458 32.19 -18.89 -28.42
CA GLY A 458 33.57 -18.48 -28.69
C GLY A 458 34.50 -19.66 -28.96
N ALA A 459 34.38 -20.72 -28.14
CA ALA A 459 35.15 -21.96 -28.30
C ALA A 459 34.78 -22.73 -29.58
N GLU A 460 33.50 -22.73 -29.97
CA GLU A 460 33.03 -23.35 -31.22
C GLU A 460 33.60 -22.65 -32.47
N PHE A 461 33.74 -21.32 -32.42
CA PHE A 461 34.34 -20.53 -33.52
C PHE A 461 35.86 -20.74 -33.61
N GLU A 462 36.54 -20.90 -32.47
CA GLU A 462 37.98 -21.14 -32.39
C GLU A 462 38.35 -22.57 -32.86
N TYR A 463 37.49 -23.56 -32.57
CA TYR A 463 37.63 -24.95 -33.04
C TYR A 463 37.36 -25.10 -34.55
N SER A 464 36.38 -24.35 -35.08
CA SER A 464 36.12 -24.30 -36.53
C SER A 464 37.22 -23.57 -37.31
N GLY A 465 37.85 -22.54 -36.72
CA GLY A 465 38.95 -21.80 -37.35
C GLY A 465 40.28 -22.58 -37.38
N SER A 466 40.55 -23.42 -36.38
CA SER A 466 41.75 -24.28 -36.37
C SER A 466 41.67 -25.45 -37.35
N SER A 467 40.47 -25.96 -37.65
CA SER A 467 40.29 -27.11 -38.54
C SER A 467 40.47 -26.79 -40.02
N HIS A 468 40.28 -25.53 -40.44
CA HIS A 468 40.56 -25.10 -41.82
C HIS A 468 42.07 -24.94 -42.10
N ASN A 469 42.85 -24.43 -41.14
CA ASN A 469 44.27 -24.21 -41.35
C ASN A 469 45.09 -25.52 -41.45
N TYR A 470 44.65 -26.62 -40.82
CA TYR A 470 45.36 -27.91 -40.92
C TYR A 470 45.10 -28.62 -42.26
N ALA A 471 43.94 -28.41 -42.88
CA ALA A 471 43.59 -28.99 -44.17
C ALA A 471 44.32 -28.28 -45.33
N ASP A 472 44.42 -26.94 -45.29
CA ASP A 472 45.16 -26.17 -46.31
C ASP A 472 46.68 -26.41 -46.23
N THR A 473 47.23 -26.54 -45.01
CA THR A 473 48.66 -26.84 -44.86
C THR A 473 49.03 -28.25 -45.35
N MET A 474 48.12 -29.23 -45.20
CA MET A 474 48.34 -30.57 -45.77
C MET A 474 48.19 -30.58 -47.30
N ALA A 475 47.23 -29.84 -47.87
CA ALA A 475 47.07 -29.73 -49.32
C ALA A 475 48.29 -29.08 -49.99
N ASP A 476 48.87 -28.03 -49.38
CA ASP A 476 50.09 -27.39 -49.88
C ASP A 476 51.32 -28.29 -49.75
N SER A 477 51.44 -29.07 -48.68
CA SER A 477 52.56 -30.02 -48.51
C SER A 477 52.53 -31.16 -49.53
N VAL A 478 51.34 -31.69 -49.85
CA VAL A 478 51.14 -32.73 -50.87
C VAL A 478 51.34 -32.18 -52.29
N ALA A 479 50.98 -30.92 -52.55
CA ALA A 479 51.25 -30.25 -53.83
C ALA A 479 52.75 -29.97 -54.04
N LEU A 480 53.49 -29.63 -52.97
CA LEU A 480 54.95 -29.43 -53.01
C LEU A 480 55.72 -30.74 -53.21
N GLU A 481 55.25 -31.85 -52.62
CA GLU A 481 55.87 -33.17 -52.76
C GLU A 481 55.64 -33.74 -54.18
N ASN A 482 54.45 -33.56 -54.76
CA ASN A 482 54.17 -33.93 -56.15
C ASN A 482 54.94 -33.10 -57.19
N ARG A 483 55.31 -31.84 -56.89
CA ARG A 483 56.18 -31.03 -57.75
C ARG A 483 57.64 -31.49 -57.76
N LYS A 484 58.10 -32.19 -56.72
CA LYS A 484 59.47 -32.68 -56.60
C LYS A 484 59.71 -34.01 -57.33
N HIS A 485 58.66 -34.65 -57.82
CA HIS A 485 58.73 -35.92 -58.57
C HIS A 485 58.39 -35.78 -60.06
N ARG A 486 58.20 -34.55 -60.58
CA ARG A 486 58.03 -34.32 -62.00
C ARG A 486 59.40 -34.19 -62.68
N ASN A 487 59.68 -35.12 -63.60
CA ASN A 487 60.92 -35.24 -64.36
C ASN A 487 61.10 -34.01 -65.30
N PRO A 488 62.31 -33.45 -65.49
CA PRO A 488 62.49 -32.20 -66.26
C PRO A 488 62.33 -32.30 -67.78
N ASP A 489 62.07 -33.47 -68.35
CA ASP A 489 62.18 -33.69 -69.81
C ASP A 489 60.87 -33.54 -70.60
N GLU A 490 59.83 -32.92 -70.02
CA GLU A 490 58.50 -32.82 -70.67
C GLU A 490 58.05 -31.37 -70.96
N GLU A 491 58.98 -30.43 -71.11
CA GLU A 491 58.71 -29.02 -71.48
C GLU A 491 59.37 -28.60 -72.81
N ALA A 492 59.39 -29.49 -73.79
CA ALA A 492 59.79 -29.15 -75.15
C ALA A 492 58.81 -29.75 -76.16
N HIS A 493 57.58 -29.25 -76.20
CA HIS A 493 56.72 -29.16 -77.39
C HIS A 493 55.40 -28.52 -76.98
N ILE A 494 55.28 -27.20 -77.19
CA ILE A 494 54.11 -26.45 -77.66
C ILE A 494 54.58 -24.98 -77.69
N ALA A 495 54.84 -24.50 -78.91
CA ALA A 495 54.84 -23.08 -79.26
C ALA A 495 53.58 -22.82 -80.08
#